data_AF-A0A2I0FW72-F1
#
_entry.id   AF-A0A2I0FW72-F1
#
_cell.length_a   1.000
_cell.length_b   1.000
_cell.length_c   1.000
_cell.angle_alpha   90.00
_cell.angle_beta   90.00
_cell.angle_gamma   90.00
#
_symmetry.space_group_name_H-M   'P 1'
#
loop_
_entity.id
_entity.type
_entity.pdbx_description
1 polymer ?
#
loop_
_entity_poly.entity_id
_entity_poly.type
_entity_poly.pdbx_seq_one_letter_code
_entity_poly.pdbx_strand_id
1 'polypeptide(L)'
;MSKSEINQRLRKQSIEWYLTKAPVQLSHFSAPEYYSPLYRTLYEHLGRSASPPHLPLQYDDQLRREIEACTSVFDRYLVALYPSRYEASNPHALPEAWCKKELLVEYLSAHYGKADPDGDSYNYDREVKNVFSLINQGEVEHFKKNAKSALYKLLVLSFKLSSINHNWRNMVRLLDDESAAKASMDNIVDFNSMEDEKAQECSALIKMFYYEIDQGKENGDETHSRRIPILTYAQGLLYKFINLHFHIHFIKGTTCQDLPVLIQEMADCFTVKHRPIYYRDANLELFDAVQTSLLKNIFSNGLLARESFDQHTEYPFIGIENHNDWILAAHSDSQLRGILEKQIGKAIPQEWITLSQTLHKILRCSDKVLPETEAVRANLCALIVTQLLSQDTIMLKSRVQGSKRNTYNVMHELKRTHIQMMQCDPELKDKHTLSMMKPTSLHFFEYLYDQAVWSLDCLKLNRANDRESFQQFRAGAYQVMRTIAKQLQPENHVTCLHSLNLFFEHIFNMPFDLDHAFHKSLNNRWFIEQHIERAKIVWSPLG
;
A
#
# COMPACT_ATOMS: atom_id res chain seq x y z
N MET A 1 -27.53 10.89 -19.51
CA MET A 1 -27.27 10.16 -18.24
C MET A 1 -27.08 11.20 -17.14
N SER A 2 -27.73 11.03 -16.00
CA SER A 2 -27.61 11.97 -14.88
C SER A 2 -26.28 11.80 -14.15
N LYS A 3 -25.81 12.83 -13.44
CA LYS A 3 -24.59 12.77 -12.61
C LYS A 3 -24.65 11.64 -11.57
N SER A 4 -25.83 11.37 -11.02
CA SER A 4 -26.03 10.29 -10.03
C SER A 4 -25.79 8.92 -10.64
N GLU A 5 -26.28 8.68 -11.86
CA GLU A 5 -26.09 7.42 -12.58
C GLU A 5 -24.63 7.20 -12.96
N ILE A 6 -23.95 8.25 -13.43
CA ILE A 6 -22.50 8.21 -13.73
C ILE A 6 -21.73 7.83 -12.48
N ASN A 7 -21.98 8.52 -11.36
CA ASN A 7 -21.30 8.26 -10.10
C ASN A 7 -21.56 6.84 -9.56
N GLN A 8 -22.80 6.36 -9.64
CA GLN A 8 -23.13 5.01 -9.19
C GLN A 8 -22.45 3.94 -10.05
N ARG A 9 -22.43 4.13 -11.38
CA ARG A 9 -21.74 3.22 -12.31
C ARG A 9 -20.23 3.21 -12.07
N LEU A 10 -19.62 4.38 -11.92
CA LEU A 10 -18.18 4.48 -11.66
C LEU A 10 -17.83 3.87 -10.30
N ARG A 11 -18.59 4.12 -9.24
CA ARG A 11 -18.38 3.48 -7.91
C ARG A 11 -18.45 1.97 -8.00
N LYS A 12 -19.47 1.44 -8.68
CA LYS A 12 -19.64 0.01 -8.89
C LYS A 12 -18.43 -0.57 -9.63
N GLN A 13 -18.03 0.05 -10.74
CA GLN A 13 -16.84 -0.35 -11.50
C GLN A 13 -15.56 -0.32 -10.64
N SER A 14 -15.32 0.77 -9.89
CA SER A 14 -14.14 0.90 -9.03
C SER A 14 -14.08 -0.18 -7.95
N ILE A 15 -15.18 -0.45 -7.26
CA ILE A 15 -15.22 -1.45 -6.18
C ILE A 15 -15.12 -2.87 -6.75
N GLU A 16 -15.91 -3.20 -7.80
CA GLU A 16 -15.94 -4.54 -8.38
C GLU A 16 -14.62 -4.94 -9.05
N TRP A 17 -13.96 -4.01 -9.74
CA TRP A 17 -12.72 -4.35 -10.46
C TRP A 17 -11.51 -4.35 -9.54
N TYR A 18 -11.37 -3.34 -8.68
CA TYR A 18 -10.12 -3.10 -7.95
C TYR A 18 -10.09 -3.70 -6.53
N LEU A 19 -11.23 -4.12 -5.97
CA LEU A 19 -11.29 -4.66 -4.60
C LEU A 19 -11.90 -6.06 -4.47
N THR A 20 -12.67 -6.56 -5.44
CA THR A 20 -13.25 -7.90 -5.35
C THR A 20 -12.16 -8.96 -5.40
N LYS A 21 -12.11 -9.87 -4.42
CA LYS A 21 -11.19 -11.02 -4.46
C LYS A 21 -11.57 -11.97 -5.59
N ALA A 22 -10.58 -12.61 -6.21
CA ALA A 22 -10.84 -13.78 -7.04
C ALA A 22 -11.17 -14.99 -6.16
N PRO A 23 -11.96 -15.96 -6.66
CA PRO A 23 -12.14 -17.25 -5.99
C PRO A 23 -10.77 -17.83 -5.59
N VAL A 24 -10.70 -18.56 -4.47
CA VAL A 24 -9.45 -19.12 -3.90
C VAL A 24 -8.63 -19.92 -4.93
N GLN A 25 -9.28 -20.51 -5.93
CA GLN A 25 -8.68 -21.25 -7.04
C GLN A 25 -7.87 -20.37 -8.02
N LEU A 26 -8.02 -19.05 -7.94
CA LEU A 26 -7.35 -18.03 -8.75
C LEU A 26 -6.53 -17.09 -7.85
N SER A 27 -5.93 -17.63 -6.78
CA SER A 27 -5.16 -16.91 -5.76
C SER A 27 -3.97 -16.09 -6.28
N HIS A 28 -3.64 -16.19 -7.56
CA HIS A 28 -2.62 -15.36 -8.22
C HIS A 28 -3.08 -13.90 -8.43
N PHE A 29 -4.38 -13.62 -8.48
CA PHE A 29 -4.92 -12.25 -8.64
C PHE A 29 -4.95 -11.43 -7.36
N SER A 30 -4.63 -12.06 -6.24
CA SER A 30 -4.68 -11.37 -4.96
C SER A 30 -3.54 -10.38 -4.83
N ALA A 31 -2.42 -10.49 -5.56
CA ALA A 31 -1.25 -9.62 -5.40
C ALA A 31 -1.25 -8.40 -6.36
N PRO A 32 -1.69 -7.21 -5.91
CA PRO A 32 -1.92 -6.05 -6.78
C PRO A 32 -0.59 -5.49 -7.31
N GLU A 33 0.50 -5.64 -6.55
CA GLU A 33 1.85 -5.20 -6.96
C GLU A 33 2.35 -5.85 -8.27
N TYR A 34 1.70 -6.93 -8.72
CA TYR A 34 2.13 -7.74 -9.85
C TYR A 34 1.11 -7.84 -10.98
N TYR A 35 -0.12 -7.48 -10.67
CA TYR A 35 -1.26 -7.75 -11.50
C TYR A 35 -2.16 -6.52 -11.49
N SER A 36 -2.23 -5.84 -12.62
CA SER A 36 -3.18 -4.76 -12.81
C SER A 36 -4.60 -5.35 -12.90
N PRO A 37 -5.53 -4.93 -12.02
CA PRO A 37 -6.93 -5.38 -12.04
C PRO A 37 -7.63 -5.21 -13.38
N LEU A 38 -7.11 -4.34 -14.24
CA LEU A 38 -7.61 -4.13 -15.60
C LEU A 38 -7.61 -5.42 -16.42
N TYR A 39 -6.59 -6.27 -16.25
CA TYR A 39 -6.40 -7.45 -17.09
C TYR A 39 -7.08 -8.72 -16.54
N ARG A 40 -7.98 -8.62 -15.55
CA ARG A 40 -8.44 -9.78 -14.76
C ARG A 40 -9.03 -10.86 -15.61
N THR A 41 -10.03 -10.43 -16.35
CA THR A 41 -10.81 -11.29 -17.22
C THR A 41 -9.90 -11.91 -18.27
N LEU A 42 -8.95 -11.14 -18.83
CA LEU A 42 -7.97 -11.65 -19.78
C LEU A 42 -7.14 -12.80 -19.17
N TYR A 43 -6.53 -12.59 -18.01
CA TYR A 43 -5.73 -13.63 -17.35
C TYR A 43 -6.56 -14.81 -16.86
N GLU A 44 -7.79 -14.59 -16.39
CA GLU A 44 -8.70 -15.68 -15.97
C GLU A 44 -9.00 -16.63 -17.14
N HIS A 45 -9.14 -16.11 -18.35
CA HIS A 45 -9.33 -16.93 -19.56
C HIS A 45 -8.02 -17.62 -19.97
N LEU A 46 -6.91 -16.88 -20.01
CA LEU A 46 -5.59 -17.44 -20.35
C LEU A 46 -5.19 -18.58 -19.39
N GLY A 47 -5.40 -18.39 -18.08
CA GLY A 47 -5.10 -19.40 -17.05
C GLY A 47 -5.96 -20.66 -17.14
N ARG A 48 -7.09 -20.61 -17.86
CA ARG A 48 -7.94 -21.78 -18.17
C ARG A 48 -7.63 -22.38 -19.54
N SER A 49 -6.56 -21.92 -20.22
CA SER A 49 -6.28 -22.23 -21.62
C SER A 49 -7.47 -21.93 -22.55
N ALA A 50 -8.33 -20.99 -22.15
CA ALA A 50 -9.48 -20.55 -22.93
C ALA A 50 -9.10 -19.32 -23.77
N SER A 51 -9.82 -19.11 -24.88
CA SER A 51 -9.72 -17.87 -25.64
C SER A 51 -10.03 -16.67 -24.73
N PRO A 52 -9.31 -15.55 -24.85
CA PRO A 52 -9.66 -14.30 -24.17
C PRO A 52 -11.14 -13.94 -24.35
N PRO A 53 -11.76 -13.26 -23.37
CA PRO A 53 -13.18 -12.93 -23.44
C PRO A 53 -13.47 -12.13 -24.71
N HIS A 54 -14.46 -12.58 -25.51
CA HIS A 54 -15.00 -11.75 -26.58
C HIS A 54 -15.70 -10.55 -25.94
N LEU A 55 -15.10 -9.37 -26.06
CA LEU A 55 -15.77 -8.13 -25.66
C LEU A 55 -16.92 -7.88 -26.66
N PRO A 56 -18.18 -7.80 -26.20
CA PRO A 56 -19.37 -7.74 -27.05
C PRO A 56 -19.57 -6.33 -27.63
N LEU A 57 -18.51 -5.73 -28.16
CA LEU A 57 -18.55 -4.44 -28.84
C LEU A 57 -18.73 -4.70 -30.33
N GLN A 58 -19.78 -4.13 -30.92
CA GLN A 58 -19.75 -3.88 -32.36
C GLN A 58 -18.64 -2.85 -32.61
N TYR A 59 -17.45 -3.33 -32.92
CA TYR A 59 -16.32 -2.46 -33.25
C TYR A 59 -16.67 -1.72 -34.54
N ASP A 60 -16.85 -0.41 -34.43
CA ASP A 60 -16.87 0.47 -35.60
C ASP A 60 -15.50 0.45 -36.31
N ASP A 61 -15.46 0.96 -37.53
CA ASP A 61 -14.24 0.93 -38.36
C ASP A 61 -13.08 1.73 -37.75
N GLN A 62 -13.36 2.67 -36.86
CA GLN A 62 -12.32 3.45 -36.18
C GLN A 62 -11.69 2.61 -35.07
N LEU A 63 -12.50 2.02 -34.19
CA LEU A 63 -12.04 1.18 -33.10
C LEU A 63 -11.31 -0.07 -33.60
N ARG A 64 -11.76 -0.67 -34.71
CA ARG A 64 -11.02 -1.75 -35.39
C ARG A 64 -9.61 -1.31 -35.79
N ARG A 65 -9.48 -0.15 -36.44
CA ARG A 65 -8.18 0.42 -36.82
C ARG A 65 -7.29 0.70 -35.61
N GLU A 66 -7.85 1.21 -34.52
CA GLU A 66 -7.09 1.44 -33.28
C GLU A 66 -6.56 0.15 -32.67
N ILE A 67 -7.39 -0.90 -32.68
CA ILE A 67 -7.02 -2.24 -32.22
C ILE A 67 -5.94 -2.85 -33.13
N GLU A 68 -6.09 -2.74 -34.46
CA GLU A 68 -5.09 -3.24 -35.42
C GLU A 68 -3.74 -2.54 -35.28
N ALA A 69 -3.73 -1.26 -34.92
CA ALA A 69 -2.51 -0.47 -34.69
C ALA A 69 -1.73 -0.89 -33.43
N CYS A 70 -2.33 -1.66 -32.52
CA CYS A 70 -1.64 -2.13 -31.32
C CYS A 70 -0.70 -3.31 -31.62
N THR A 71 0.50 -3.24 -31.04
CA THR A 71 1.56 -4.25 -31.18
C THR A 71 1.38 -5.44 -30.22
N SER A 72 0.64 -5.27 -29.11
CA SER A 72 0.45 -6.32 -28.10
C SER A 72 -1.01 -6.68 -27.85
N VAL A 73 -1.22 -7.92 -27.39
CA VAL A 73 -2.52 -8.46 -26.95
C VAL A 73 -3.15 -7.62 -25.84
N PHE A 74 -2.32 -7.17 -24.91
CA PHE A 74 -2.72 -6.41 -23.75
C PHE A 74 -3.19 -5.01 -24.13
N ASP A 75 -2.47 -4.36 -25.05
CA ASP A 75 -2.86 -3.03 -25.55
C ASP A 75 -4.18 -3.07 -26.28
N ARG A 76 -4.37 -4.08 -27.13
CA ARG A 76 -5.63 -4.26 -27.83
C ARG A 76 -6.80 -4.54 -26.88
N TYR A 77 -6.58 -5.34 -25.84
CA TYR A 77 -7.56 -5.58 -24.80
C TYR A 77 -7.91 -4.27 -24.06
N LEU A 78 -6.91 -3.43 -23.75
CA LEU A 78 -7.14 -2.13 -23.14
C LEU A 78 -7.87 -1.15 -24.07
N VAL A 79 -7.52 -1.09 -25.36
CA VAL A 79 -8.24 -0.28 -26.36
C VAL A 79 -9.71 -0.74 -26.46
N ALA A 80 -9.96 -2.05 -26.41
CA ALA A 80 -11.32 -2.57 -26.44
C ALA A 80 -12.10 -2.23 -25.14
N LEU A 81 -11.44 -2.22 -23.97
CA LEU A 81 -12.08 -1.79 -22.72
C LEU A 81 -12.26 -0.26 -22.62
N TYR A 82 -11.31 0.50 -23.16
CA TYR A 82 -11.21 1.95 -23.08
C TYR A 82 -11.06 2.53 -24.50
N PRO A 83 -12.14 2.55 -25.30
CA PRO A 83 -12.08 2.89 -26.72
C PRO A 83 -11.72 4.35 -26.99
N SER A 84 -11.85 5.24 -26.00
CA SER A 84 -11.43 6.62 -26.12
C SER A 84 -9.95 6.78 -25.74
N ARG A 85 -9.16 7.40 -26.62
CA ARG A 85 -7.77 7.80 -26.32
C ARG A 85 -7.64 8.83 -25.20
N TYR A 86 -8.73 9.47 -24.77
CA TYR A 86 -8.68 10.35 -23.60
C TYR A 86 -8.60 9.59 -22.28
N GLU A 87 -9.02 8.33 -22.25
CA GLU A 87 -8.89 7.50 -21.06
C GLU A 87 -7.42 7.16 -20.82
N ALA A 88 -6.99 7.29 -19.56
CA ALA A 88 -5.61 7.00 -19.19
C ALA A 88 -5.22 5.55 -19.55
N SER A 89 -6.12 4.58 -19.38
CA SER A 89 -5.81 3.18 -19.69
C SER A 89 -5.71 2.86 -21.18
N ASN A 90 -6.10 3.75 -22.08
CA ASN A 90 -5.88 3.53 -23.49
C ASN A 90 -4.38 3.72 -23.80
N PRO A 91 -3.69 2.75 -24.43
CA PRO A 91 -2.24 2.79 -24.66
C PRO A 91 -1.82 3.84 -25.71
N HIS A 92 -2.71 4.23 -26.62
CA HIS A 92 -2.36 5.13 -27.72
C HIS A 92 -2.27 6.58 -27.26
N ALA A 93 -1.22 7.30 -27.67
CA ALA A 93 -1.13 8.73 -27.44
C ALA A 93 -2.27 9.49 -28.13
N LEU A 94 -2.69 10.60 -27.49
CA LEU A 94 -3.59 11.55 -28.10
C LEU A 94 -2.89 12.23 -29.29
N PRO A 95 -3.54 12.31 -30.47
CA PRO A 95 -3.05 13.14 -31.56
C PRO A 95 -2.88 14.59 -31.09
N GLU A 96 -1.87 15.30 -31.60
CA GLU A 96 -1.61 16.70 -31.18
C GLU A 96 -2.83 17.60 -31.41
N ALA A 97 -3.59 17.35 -32.48
CA ALA A 97 -4.82 18.07 -32.79
C ALA A 97 -5.92 17.93 -31.70
N TRP A 98 -5.87 16.85 -30.90
CA TRP A 98 -6.81 16.57 -29.81
C TRP A 98 -6.34 17.13 -28.46
N CYS A 99 -5.07 17.54 -28.34
CA CYS A 99 -4.52 18.15 -27.13
C CYS A 99 -4.90 19.64 -27.00
N LYS A 100 -6.21 19.92 -27.06
CA LYS A 100 -6.82 21.26 -26.97
C LYS A 100 -7.81 21.33 -25.82
N LYS A 101 -7.80 22.44 -25.07
CA LYS A 101 -8.63 22.63 -23.87
C LYS A 101 -10.12 22.44 -24.18
N GLU A 102 -10.57 22.94 -25.33
CA GLU A 102 -11.96 22.92 -25.77
C GLU A 102 -12.42 21.46 -25.96
N LEU A 103 -11.62 20.65 -26.67
CA LEU A 103 -11.92 19.24 -26.92
C LEU A 103 -11.88 18.40 -25.64
N LEU A 104 -10.98 18.73 -24.71
CA LEU A 104 -10.98 18.12 -23.38
C LEU A 104 -12.28 18.41 -22.62
N VAL A 105 -12.73 19.68 -22.61
CA VAL A 105 -13.96 20.08 -21.91
C VAL A 105 -15.19 19.42 -22.54
N GLU A 106 -15.26 19.38 -23.88
CA GLU A 106 -16.31 18.66 -24.61
C GLU A 106 -16.35 17.18 -24.22
N TYR A 107 -15.18 16.51 -24.20
CA TYR A 107 -15.07 15.11 -23.80
C TYR A 107 -15.56 14.87 -22.37
N LEU A 108 -15.10 15.68 -21.41
CA LEU A 108 -15.50 15.61 -20.00
C LEU A 108 -17.01 15.81 -19.83
N SER A 109 -17.58 16.79 -20.54
CA SER A 109 -19.01 17.08 -20.49
C SER A 109 -19.84 15.93 -21.02
N ALA A 110 -19.44 15.35 -22.16
CA ALA A 110 -20.15 14.26 -22.81
C ALA A 110 -20.11 12.95 -22.01
N HIS A 111 -18.99 12.64 -21.35
CA HIS A 111 -18.77 11.33 -20.71
C HIS A 111 -18.98 11.33 -19.19
N TYR A 112 -18.72 12.45 -18.52
CA TYR A 112 -18.72 12.56 -17.06
C TYR A 112 -19.65 13.66 -16.51
N GLY A 113 -20.25 14.48 -17.38
CA GLY A 113 -21.20 15.54 -17.04
C GLY A 113 -20.56 16.84 -16.55
N LYS A 114 -21.36 17.91 -16.47
CA LYS A 114 -21.03 19.31 -16.05
C LYS A 114 -19.54 19.73 -16.16
N ALA A 115 -19.01 19.68 -17.36
CA ALA A 115 -17.96 20.59 -17.82
C ALA A 115 -18.65 21.54 -18.81
N ASP A 116 -19.12 22.70 -18.34
CA ASP A 116 -19.88 23.63 -19.19
C ASP A 116 -18.89 24.33 -20.15
N PRO A 117 -19.19 24.40 -21.46
CA PRO A 117 -18.37 25.13 -22.42
C PRO A 117 -18.27 26.64 -22.11
N ASP A 118 -19.25 27.20 -21.40
CA ASP A 118 -19.40 28.65 -21.16
C ASP A 118 -18.62 29.21 -19.94
N GLY A 119 -17.64 28.47 -19.41
CA GLY A 119 -16.51 29.10 -18.70
C GLY A 119 -16.48 29.08 -17.17
N ASP A 120 -17.53 28.63 -16.45
CA ASP A 120 -17.54 28.72 -14.98
C ASP A 120 -17.34 27.39 -14.21
N SER A 121 -17.44 26.20 -14.83
CA SER A 121 -17.45 24.92 -14.07
C SER A 121 -16.12 24.13 -14.04
N TYR A 122 -15.24 24.27 -15.05
CA TYR A 122 -13.98 23.54 -15.13
C TYR A 122 -12.76 24.48 -15.29
N ASN A 123 -11.99 24.62 -14.22
CA ASN A 123 -10.78 25.44 -14.21
C ASN A 123 -9.56 24.60 -14.62
N TYR A 124 -9.21 24.65 -15.91
CA TYR A 124 -8.09 23.90 -16.49
C TYR A 124 -6.77 24.14 -15.75
N ASP A 125 -6.38 25.39 -15.51
CA ASP A 125 -5.10 25.73 -14.88
C ASP A 125 -5.01 25.21 -13.45
N ARG A 126 -6.13 25.26 -12.71
CA ARG A 126 -6.22 24.68 -11.37
C ARG A 126 -6.05 23.16 -11.42
N GLU A 127 -6.70 22.48 -12.37
CA GLU A 127 -6.57 21.03 -12.48
C GLU A 127 -5.16 20.59 -12.93
N VAL A 128 -4.53 21.34 -13.84
CA VAL A 128 -3.11 21.14 -14.22
C VAL A 128 -2.21 21.30 -13.00
N LYS A 129 -2.38 22.36 -12.22
CA LYS A 129 -1.64 22.57 -10.96
C LYS A 129 -1.87 21.43 -9.98
N ASN A 130 -3.08 20.90 -9.90
CA ASN A 130 -3.41 19.79 -9.01
C ASN A 130 -2.74 18.48 -9.44
N VAL A 131 -2.73 18.14 -10.73
CA VAL A 131 -2.02 16.96 -11.25
C VAL A 131 -0.52 17.07 -10.96
N PHE A 132 0.08 18.22 -11.26
CA PHE A 132 1.51 18.44 -11.03
C PHE A 132 1.89 18.59 -9.55
N SER A 133 0.93 18.82 -8.65
CA SER A 133 1.19 18.83 -7.20
C SER A 133 1.60 17.45 -6.65
N LEU A 134 1.48 16.40 -7.45
CA LEU A 134 1.89 15.04 -7.09
C LEU A 134 3.37 14.76 -7.37
N ILE A 135 4.05 15.56 -8.21
CA ILE A 135 5.43 15.33 -8.63
C ILE A 135 6.36 16.49 -8.23
N ASN A 136 7.66 16.35 -8.52
CA ASN A 136 8.65 17.38 -8.25
C ASN A 136 8.40 18.66 -9.08
N GLN A 137 8.45 19.83 -8.42
CA GLN A 137 8.20 21.13 -9.07
C GLN A 137 9.23 21.45 -10.16
N GLY A 138 10.47 20.94 -10.06
CA GLY A 138 11.53 21.20 -11.01
C GLY A 138 11.26 20.71 -12.44
N GLU A 139 10.36 19.73 -12.61
CA GLU A 139 10.10 19.06 -13.89
C GLU A 139 8.79 19.54 -14.56
N VAL A 140 8.00 20.35 -13.86
CA VAL A 140 6.63 20.71 -14.28
C VAL A 140 6.59 21.41 -15.64
N GLU A 141 7.50 22.37 -15.88
CA GLU A 141 7.52 23.12 -17.15
C GLU A 141 8.00 22.25 -18.32
N HIS A 142 8.88 21.28 -18.06
CA HIS A 142 9.26 20.27 -19.05
C HIS A 142 8.04 19.45 -19.47
N PHE A 143 7.29 18.90 -18.51
CA PHE A 143 6.14 18.05 -18.80
C PHE A 143 4.97 18.80 -19.47
N LYS A 144 4.68 20.03 -19.06
CA LYS A 144 3.66 20.86 -19.74
C LYS A 144 3.94 21.04 -21.23
N LYS A 145 5.22 21.16 -21.59
CA LYS A 145 5.65 21.36 -22.98
C LYS A 145 5.66 20.06 -23.77
N ASN A 146 6.23 18.99 -23.19
CA ASN A 146 6.61 17.79 -23.94
C ASN A 146 5.65 16.59 -23.76
N ALA A 147 4.84 16.57 -22.69
CA ALA A 147 4.00 15.42 -22.31
C ALA A 147 2.49 15.73 -22.37
N LYS A 148 2.06 16.49 -23.38
CA LYS A 148 0.67 16.99 -23.48
C LYS A 148 -0.37 15.86 -23.50
N SER A 149 -0.11 14.78 -24.22
CA SER A 149 -1.04 13.64 -24.28
C SER A 149 -1.24 13.02 -22.90
N ALA A 150 -0.15 12.71 -22.18
CA ALA A 150 -0.22 12.17 -20.82
C ALA A 150 -0.92 13.14 -19.86
N LEU A 151 -0.61 14.44 -19.93
CA LEU A 151 -1.26 15.46 -19.09
C LEU A 151 -2.78 15.45 -19.29
N TYR A 152 -3.27 15.42 -20.54
CA TYR A 152 -4.70 15.43 -20.82
C TYR A 152 -5.39 14.15 -20.32
N LYS A 153 -4.77 12.99 -20.52
CA LYS A 153 -5.25 11.72 -19.95
C LYS A 153 -5.30 11.75 -18.41
N LEU A 154 -4.28 12.33 -17.77
CA LEU A 154 -4.25 12.52 -16.31
C LEU A 154 -5.35 13.45 -15.82
N LEU A 155 -5.66 14.52 -16.57
CA LEU A 155 -6.77 15.42 -16.25
C LEU A 155 -8.12 14.69 -16.35
N VAL A 156 -8.33 13.88 -17.39
CA VAL A 156 -9.53 13.06 -17.55
C VAL A 156 -9.69 12.08 -16.39
N LEU A 157 -8.64 11.32 -16.08
CA LEU A 157 -8.65 10.40 -14.95
C LEU A 157 -8.90 11.13 -13.63
N SER A 158 -8.26 12.28 -13.42
CA SER A 158 -8.45 13.09 -12.22
C SER A 158 -9.90 13.56 -12.08
N PHE A 159 -10.54 13.98 -13.18
CA PHE A 159 -11.94 14.39 -13.20
C PHE A 159 -12.88 13.21 -12.92
N LYS A 160 -12.62 12.06 -13.56
CA LYS A 160 -13.34 10.78 -13.35
C LYS A 160 -13.35 10.40 -11.87
N LEU A 161 -12.18 10.41 -11.22
CA LEU A 161 -12.05 10.08 -9.79
C LEU A 161 -12.70 11.14 -8.88
N SER A 162 -12.54 12.43 -9.21
CA SER A 162 -13.16 13.53 -8.47
C SER A 162 -14.68 13.54 -8.54
N SER A 163 -15.28 12.89 -9.54
CA SER A 163 -16.73 12.70 -9.63
C SER A 163 -17.26 11.76 -8.54
N ILE A 164 -16.45 10.79 -8.10
CA ILE A 164 -16.77 9.89 -6.98
C ILE A 164 -16.43 10.55 -5.63
N ASN A 165 -15.20 11.04 -5.49
CA ASN A 165 -14.69 11.68 -4.27
C ASN A 165 -13.77 12.85 -4.61
N HIS A 166 -14.28 14.08 -4.54
CA HIS A 166 -13.52 15.30 -4.87
C HIS A 166 -12.19 15.46 -4.09
N ASN A 167 -12.07 14.83 -2.92
CA ASN A 167 -10.89 14.93 -2.06
C ASN A 167 -9.86 13.82 -2.30
N TRP A 168 -10.04 12.94 -3.29
CA TRP A 168 -9.17 11.76 -3.45
C TRP A 168 -7.68 12.11 -3.55
N ARG A 169 -7.34 13.25 -4.15
CA ARG A 169 -5.97 13.74 -4.30
C ARG A 169 -5.28 14.00 -2.96
N ASN A 170 -6.04 14.41 -1.94
CA ASN A 170 -5.50 14.64 -0.61
C ASN A 170 -5.05 13.33 0.06
N MET A 171 -5.51 12.18 -0.43
CA MET A 171 -5.06 10.87 0.05
C MET A 171 -3.66 10.50 -0.45
N VAL A 172 -3.25 11.09 -1.57
CA VAL A 172 -2.06 10.69 -2.34
C VAL A 172 -1.01 11.77 -2.50
N ARG A 173 -1.37 13.02 -2.19
CA ARG A 173 -0.44 14.15 -2.15
C ARG A 173 0.44 14.03 -0.92
N LEU A 174 1.72 14.38 -1.06
CA LEU A 174 2.64 14.49 0.07
C LEU A 174 2.09 15.49 1.10
N LEU A 175 1.94 15.03 2.35
CA LEU A 175 1.61 15.88 3.47
C LEU A 175 2.89 16.44 4.09
N ASP A 176 2.80 17.68 4.57
CA ASP A 176 3.82 18.27 5.44
C ASP A 176 3.63 17.79 6.89
N ASP A 177 4.67 18.03 7.68
CA ASP A 177 4.72 17.64 9.09
C ASP A 177 3.61 18.36 9.90
N GLU A 178 3.28 19.60 9.53
CA GLU A 178 2.19 20.38 10.14
C GLU A 178 0.80 19.78 9.85
N SER A 179 0.64 19.07 8.72
CA SER A 179 -0.58 18.37 8.35
C SER A 179 -0.59 16.90 8.79
N ALA A 180 0.31 16.45 9.67
CA ALA A 180 0.32 15.06 10.17
C ALA A 180 -1.04 14.62 10.74
N ALA A 181 -1.82 15.53 11.33
CA ALA A 181 -3.17 15.26 11.81
C ALA A 181 -4.16 14.83 10.70
N LYS A 182 -3.88 15.16 9.44
CA LYS A 182 -4.67 14.76 8.26
C LYS A 182 -4.25 13.41 7.68
N ALA A 183 -3.09 12.90 8.07
CA ALA A 183 -2.59 11.61 7.62
C ALA A 183 -3.47 10.47 8.17
N SER A 184 -3.58 9.40 7.39
CA SER A 184 -4.44 8.26 7.71
C SER A 184 -3.84 6.97 7.15
N MET A 185 -3.81 5.93 7.98
CA MET A 185 -3.41 4.59 7.57
C MET A 185 -4.54 3.86 6.83
N ASP A 186 -5.80 4.26 7.05
CA ASP A 186 -6.98 3.50 6.61
C ASP A 186 -7.50 3.91 5.22
N ASN A 187 -6.94 4.94 4.60
CA ASN A 187 -7.38 5.42 3.27
C ASN A 187 -7.00 4.48 2.13
N ILE A 188 -5.95 3.68 2.33
CA ILE A 188 -5.40 2.75 1.33
C ILE A 188 -5.31 1.39 1.98
N VAL A 189 -5.96 0.41 1.37
CA VAL A 189 -5.92 -0.97 1.84
C VAL A 189 -5.66 -1.91 0.68
N ASP A 190 -4.63 -2.74 0.84
CA ASP A 190 -4.09 -3.52 -0.27
C ASP A 190 -5.11 -4.45 -0.90
N PHE A 191 -6.13 -4.93 -0.18
CA PHE A 191 -7.38 -5.52 -0.68
C PHE A 191 -8.34 -5.63 0.51
N ASN A 192 -9.61 -5.24 0.45
CA ASN A 192 -10.37 -5.30 1.71
C ASN A 192 -11.83 -5.72 1.69
N SER A 193 -12.09 -6.71 2.55
CA SER A 193 -13.36 -7.17 3.10
C SER A 193 -13.91 -6.25 4.21
N MET A 194 -13.35 -5.06 4.41
CA MET A 194 -13.81 -4.12 5.45
C MET A 194 -15.30 -3.81 5.28
N GLU A 195 -16.01 -3.74 6.41
CA GLU A 195 -17.37 -3.19 6.43
C GLU A 195 -17.39 -1.67 6.15
N ASP A 196 -16.24 -1.01 6.22
CA ASP A 196 -16.13 0.43 5.95
C ASP A 196 -16.14 0.70 4.43
N GLU A 197 -17.34 0.82 3.88
CA GLU A 197 -17.58 1.13 2.46
C GLU A 197 -16.80 2.37 1.99
N LYS A 198 -16.54 3.33 2.88
CA LYS A 198 -15.82 4.54 2.51
C LYS A 198 -14.32 4.30 2.38
N ALA A 199 -13.73 3.51 3.28
CA ALA A 199 -12.33 3.09 3.16
C ALA A 199 -12.13 2.24 1.88
N GLN A 200 -13.08 1.37 1.57
CA GLN A 200 -13.11 0.62 0.31
C GLN A 200 -13.16 1.59 -0.90
N GLU A 201 -14.12 2.51 -0.94
CA GLU A 201 -14.20 3.49 -2.03
C GLU A 201 -12.88 4.27 -2.20
N CYS A 202 -12.30 4.78 -1.11
CA CYS A 202 -11.03 5.50 -1.13
C CYS A 202 -9.88 4.65 -1.68
N SER A 203 -9.75 3.41 -1.21
CA SER A 203 -8.70 2.52 -1.67
C SER A 203 -8.89 2.11 -3.14
N ALA A 204 -10.13 1.89 -3.59
CA ALA A 204 -10.45 1.58 -4.97
C ALA A 204 -10.06 2.73 -5.90
N LEU A 205 -10.34 3.98 -5.50
CA LEU A 205 -9.97 5.17 -6.28
C LEU A 205 -8.46 5.32 -6.45
N ILE A 206 -7.68 5.05 -5.39
CA ILE A 206 -6.22 5.19 -5.42
C ILE A 206 -5.60 4.09 -6.29
N LYS A 207 -6.10 2.86 -6.18
CA LYS A 207 -5.71 1.76 -7.07
C LYS A 207 -6.09 2.05 -8.51
N MET A 208 -7.31 2.52 -8.75
CA MET A 208 -7.76 2.92 -10.08
C MET A 208 -6.84 4.00 -10.66
N PHE A 209 -6.48 5.03 -9.89
CA PHE A 209 -5.51 6.03 -10.32
C PHE A 209 -4.17 5.40 -10.72
N TYR A 210 -3.60 4.54 -9.86
CA TYR A 210 -2.30 3.91 -10.08
C TYR A 210 -2.26 2.99 -11.31
N TYR A 211 -3.27 2.13 -11.46
CA TYR A 211 -3.32 1.14 -12.54
C TYR A 211 -3.80 1.71 -13.86
N GLU A 212 -4.70 2.69 -13.86
CA GLU A 212 -5.16 3.27 -15.12
C GLU A 212 -4.09 4.11 -15.81
N ILE A 213 -3.06 4.57 -15.09
CA ILE A 213 -1.88 5.25 -15.66
C ILE A 213 -0.70 4.32 -15.92
N ASP A 214 -0.82 3.03 -15.60
CA ASP A 214 0.18 2.01 -15.89
C ASP A 214 0.11 1.64 -17.37
N GLN A 215 0.65 2.50 -18.24
CA GLN A 215 0.73 2.23 -19.68
C GLN A 215 1.59 0.99 -19.89
N GLY A 216 1.11 0.01 -20.66
CA GLY A 216 1.75 -1.30 -20.89
C GLY A 216 3.26 -1.19 -21.13
N LYS A 217 4.05 -1.43 -20.07
CA LYS A 217 5.51 -1.31 -20.09
C LYS A 217 6.11 -2.46 -20.89
N GLU A 218 7.01 -2.20 -21.83
CA GLU A 218 7.69 -3.28 -22.54
C GLU A 218 8.54 -4.12 -21.56
N ASN A 219 8.69 -5.42 -21.83
CA ASN A 219 9.60 -6.28 -21.04
C ASN A 219 11.04 -5.79 -21.29
N GLY A 220 11.66 -5.12 -20.32
CA GLY A 220 13.07 -4.74 -20.38
C GLY A 220 13.36 -3.40 -21.05
N ASP A 221 12.44 -2.42 -20.88
CA ASP A 221 12.70 -1.05 -21.30
C ASP A 221 13.92 -0.45 -20.57
N GLU A 222 14.66 0.41 -21.27
CA GLU A 222 15.81 1.16 -20.71
C GLU A 222 15.39 2.04 -19.51
N THR A 223 14.09 2.28 -19.34
CA THR A 223 13.48 3.07 -18.26
C THR A 223 13.21 2.28 -16.99
N HIS A 224 13.26 0.94 -17.04
CA HIS A 224 12.97 0.03 -15.92
C HIS A 224 11.63 0.32 -15.24
N SER A 225 10.63 0.80 -15.97
CA SER A 225 9.36 1.29 -15.43
C SER A 225 8.60 0.18 -14.68
N ARG A 226 8.87 -1.08 -15.03
CA ARG A 226 8.32 -2.29 -14.37
C ARG A 226 8.78 -2.48 -12.93
N ARG A 227 9.84 -1.79 -12.53
CA ARG A 227 10.36 -1.85 -11.15
C ARG A 227 9.67 -0.85 -10.23
N ILE A 228 8.88 0.09 -10.76
CA ILE A 228 8.14 1.08 -9.93
C ILE A 228 7.29 0.40 -8.83
N PRO A 229 6.53 -0.68 -9.08
CA PRO A 229 5.78 -1.38 -8.03
C PRO A 229 6.66 -1.93 -6.88
N ILE A 230 7.94 -2.23 -7.14
CA ILE A 230 8.89 -2.73 -6.12
C ILE A 230 9.16 -1.68 -5.03
N LEU A 231 8.92 -0.39 -5.32
CA LEU A 231 9.12 0.69 -4.33
C LEU A 231 8.35 0.45 -3.04
N THR A 232 7.10 -0.01 -3.12
CA THR A 232 6.27 -0.28 -1.93
C THR A 232 6.90 -1.36 -1.06
N TYR A 233 7.41 -2.44 -1.68
CA TYR A 233 8.13 -3.50 -0.98
C TYR A 233 9.43 -2.99 -0.36
N ALA A 234 10.24 -2.25 -1.13
CA ALA A 234 11.52 -1.70 -0.67
C ALA A 234 11.35 -0.74 0.52
N GLN A 235 10.33 0.11 0.49
CA GLN A 235 9.98 1.01 1.58
C GLN A 235 9.46 0.24 2.82
N GLY A 236 8.69 -0.84 2.61
CA GLY A 236 8.32 -1.76 3.68
C GLY A 236 9.52 -2.44 4.34
N LEU A 237 10.51 -2.88 3.55
CA LEU A 237 11.77 -3.41 4.06
C LEU A 237 12.57 -2.36 4.84
N LEU A 238 12.65 -1.14 4.32
CA LEU A 238 13.29 -0.03 5.03
C LEU A 238 12.67 0.15 6.43
N TYR A 239 11.34 0.18 6.52
CA TYR A 239 10.64 0.28 7.80
C TYR A 239 11.03 -0.85 8.76
N LYS A 240 11.03 -2.10 8.28
CA LYS A 240 11.37 -3.28 9.09
C LYS A 240 12.82 -3.23 9.57
N PHE A 241 13.76 -2.89 8.70
CA PHE A 241 15.19 -2.94 9.00
C PHE A 241 15.64 -1.82 9.93
N ILE A 242 15.10 -0.60 9.77
CA ILE A 242 15.38 0.48 10.72
C ILE A 242 14.88 0.11 12.12
N ASN A 243 13.65 -0.39 12.25
CA ASN A 243 13.12 -0.82 13.55
C ASN A 243 13.96 -1.95 14.17
N LEU A 244 14.36 -2.95 13.38
CA LEU A 244 15.25 -4.02 13.86
C LEU A 244 16.61 -3.49 14.32
N HIS A 245 17.18 -2.53 13.59
CA HIS A 245 18.47 -1.95 13.94
C HIS A 245 18.42 -1.19 15.27
N PHE A 246 17.39 -0.35 15.48
CA PHE A 246 17.16 0.33 16.76
C PHE A 246 17.00 -0.67 17.92
N HIS A 247 16.27 -1.76 17.68
CA HIS A 247 16.09 -2.82 18.66
C HIS A 247 17.43 -3.53 19.00
N ILE A 248 18.25 -3.85 18.01
CA ILE A 248 19.59 -4.43 18.23
C ILE A 248 20.47 -3.47 19.06
N HIS A 249 20.44 -2.17 18.77
CA HIS A 249 21.19 -1.17 19.52
C HIS A 249 20.72 -1.06 20.97
N PHE A 250 19.41 -1.08 21.20
CA PHE A 250 18.85 -1.15 22.53
C PHE A 250 19.40 -2.37 23.31
N ILE A 251 19.33 -3.58 22.72
CA ILE A 251 19.89 -4.80 23.34
C ILE A 251 21.38 -4.63 23.67
N LYS A 252 22.16 -4.00 22.79
CA LYS A 252 23.60 -3.80 22.96
C LYS A 252 24.00 -2.81 24.06
N GLY A 253 23.09 -1.98 24.56
CA GLY A 253 23.47 -0.98 25.57
C GLY A 253 22.96 0.42 25.32
N THR A 254 22.56 0.74 24.10
CA THR A 254 22.16 2.10 23.72
C THR A 254 21.02 2.57 24.62
N THR A 255 21.17 3.77 25.17
CA THR A 255 20.19 4.45 26.01
C THR A 255 19.55 5.60 25.25
N CYS A 256 18.52 6.22 25.85
CA CYS A 256 17.88 7.41 25.30
C CYS A 256 18.85 8.58 25.07
N GLN A 257 19.93 8.68 25.87
CA GLN A 257 20.94 9.72 25.73
C GLN A 257 21.79 9.55 24.46
N ASP A 258 21.95 8.31 24.00
CA ASP A 258 22.74 7.95 22.83
C ASP A 258 21.93 8.04 21.52
N LEU A 259 20.59 8.15 21.61
CA LEU A 259 19.70 8.18 20.46
C LEU A 259 20.04 9.26 19.42
N PRO A 260 20.37 10.51 19.79
CA PRO A 260 20.73 11.52 18.80
C PRO A 260 21.93 11.11 17.94
N VAL A 261 22.92 10.44 18.53
CA VAL A 261 24.10 9.93 17.84
C VAL A 261 23.70 8.78 16.91
N LEU A 262 22.95 7.79 17.40
CA LEU A 262 22.47 6.67 16.59
C LEU A 262 21.64 7.13 15.38
N ILE A 263 20.72 8.08 15.59
CA ILE A 263 19.89 8.66 14.53
C ILE A 263 20.77 9.30 13.46
N GLN A 264 21.76 10.09 13.88
CA GLN A 264 22.69 10.76 12.97
C GLN A 264 23.55 9.75 12.20
N GLU A 265 24.17 8.78 12.89
CA GLU A 265 24.97 7.72 12.29
C GLU A 265 24.19 6.94 11.22
N MET A 266 22.97 6.52 11.54
CA MET A 266 22.12 5.80 10.59
C MET A 266 21.69 6.67 9.40
N ALA A 267 21.38 7.95 9.64
CA ALA A 267 21.02 8.87 8.58
C ALA A 267 22.22 9.13 7.64
N ASP A 268 23.43 9.23 8.18
CA ASP A 268 24.66 9.45 7.42
C ASP A 268 25.11 8.21 6.63
N CYS A 269 24.81 7.01 7.12
CA CYS A 269 24.99 5.77 6.38
C CYS A 269 24.16 5.72 5.08
N PHE A 270 23.05 6.47 5.02
CA PHE A 270 22.25 6.55 3.80
C PHE A 270 22.80 7.65 2.87
N THR A 271 23.16 7.25 1.66
CA THR A 271 23.55 8.20 0.61
C THR A 271 22.77 7.91 -0.66
N VAL A 272 22.17 8.93 -1.25
CA VAL A 272 21.54 8.83 -2.57
C VAL A 272 22.63 8.53 -3.62
N LYS A 273 22.48 7.41 -4.32
CA LYS A 273 23.36 7.03 -5.43
C LYS A 273 22.61 7.17 -6.74
N HIS A 274 22.73 8.35 -7.35
CA HIS A 274 22.00 8.69 -8.56
C HIS A 274 22.29 7.72 -9.71
N ARG A 275 21.21 7.26 -10.33
CA ARG A 275 21.20 6.46 -11.54
C ARG A 275 20.36 7.20 -12.59
N PRO A 276 20.97 7.71 -13.67
CA PRO A 276 20.21 8.40 -14.70
C PRO A 276 19.28 7.42 -15.41
N ILE A 277 18.10 7.91 -15.78
CA ILE A 277 17.16 7.22 -16.67
C ILE A 277 16.99 8.09 -17.90
N TYR A 278 17.03 7.48 -19.09
CA TYR A 278 16.84 8.20 -20.35
C TYR A 278 15.47 7.84 -20.94
N TYR A 279 14.56 8.81 -20.94
CA TYR A 279 13.25 8.65 -21.57
C TYR A 279 13.29 9.12 -23.02
N ARG A 280 12.75 8.31 -23.93
CA ARG A 280 12.51 8.70 -25.33
C ARG A 280 11.13 9.31 -25.55
N ASP A 281 10.19 9.01 -24.67
CA ASP A 281 8.83 9.53 -24.67
C ASP A 281 8.54 10.26 -23.34
N ALA A 282 8.33 11.57 -23.43
CA ALA A 282 8.01 12.40 -22.27
C ALA A 282 6.62 12.06 -21.67
N ASN A 283 5.72 11.43 -22.43
CA ASN A 283 4.43 10.97 -21.89
C ASN A 283 4.62 9.82 -20.92
N LEU A 284 5.46 8.84 -21.28
CA LEU A 284 5.86 7.75 -20.39
C LEU A 284 6.58 8.29 -19.14
N GLU A 285 7.52 9.22 -19.34
CA GLU A 285 8.25 9.87 -18.24
C GLU A 285 7.31 10.53 -17.23
N LEU A 286 6.28 11.26 -17.70
CA LEU A 286 5.29 11.87 -16.82
C LEU A 286 4.49 10.81 -16.04
N PHE A 287 4.05 9.72 -16.68
CA PHE A 287 3.33 8.66 -15.98
C PHE A 287 4.19 7.98 -14.92
N ASP A 288 5.44 7.66 -15.24
CA ASP A 288 6.37 7.04 -14.30
C ASP A 288 6.71 7.99 -13.13
N ALA A 289 6.89 9.28 -13.40
CA ALA A 289 7.11 10.29 -12.37
C ALA A 289 5.90 10.39 -11.41
N VAL A 290 4.67 10.38 -11.96
CA VAL A 290 3.44 10.40 -11.16
C VAL A 290 3.28 9.12 -10.34
N GLN A 291 3.47 7.93 -10.93
CA GLN A 291 3.39 6.65 -10.21
C GLN A 291 4.44 6.56 -9.10
N THR A 292 5.69 6.92 -9.41
CA THR A 292 6.79 6.92 -8.45
C THR A 292 6.50 7.86 -7.28
N SER A 293 6.08 9.10 -7.58
CA SER A 293 5.79 10.08 -6.54
C SER A 293 4.58 9.69 -5.69
N LEU A 294 3.53 9.13 -6.31
CA LEU A 294 2.38 8.57 -5.61
C LEU A 294 2.80 7.54 -4.54
N LEU A 295 3.59 6.52 -4.91
CA LEU A 295 4.01 5.47 -3.97
C LEU A 295 4.87 6.03 -2.83
N LYS A 296 5.80 6.96 -3.14
CA LYS A 296 6.61 7.67 -2.13
C LYS A 296 5.76 8.52 -1.17
N ASN A 297 4.75 9.21 -1.69
CA ASN A 297 3.83 10.00 -0.88
C ASN A 297 2.99 9.10 0.05
N ILE A 298 2.48 7.99 -0.47
CA ILE A 298 1.70 7.01 0.32
C ILE A 298 2.54 6.49 1.49
N PHE A 299 3.79 6.10 1.23
CA PHE A 299 4.69 5.65 2.29
C PHE A 299 4.97 6.75 3.32
N SER A 300 5.33 7.95 2.87
CA SER A 300 5.64 9.09 3.74
C SER A 300 4.46 9.50 4.61
N ASN A 301 3.26 9.60 4.01
CA ASN A 301 2.02 9.88 4.73
C ASN A 301 1.67 8.76 5.72
N GLY A 302 1.94 7.50 5.35
CA GLY A 302 1.79 6.35 6.24
C GLY A 302 2.72 6.41 7.46
N LEU A 303 3.97 6.88 7.29
CA LEU A 303 4.88 7.12 8.41
C LEU A 303 4.34 8.21 9.35
N LEU A 304 3.90 9.34 8.79
CA LEU A 304 3.29 10.44 9.58
C LEU A 304 2.05 9.98 10.35
N ALA A 305 1.20 9.15 9.73
CA ALA A 305 0.01 8.63 10.38
C ALA A 305 0.35 7.68 11.55
N ARG A 306 1.36 6.82 11.38
CA ARG A 306 1.84 5.91 12.44
C ARG A 306 2.51 6.66 13.59
N GLU A 307 3.38 7.62 13.28
CA GLU A 307 4.02 8.47 14.28
C GLU A 307 2.97 9.28 15.07
N SER A 308 2.01 9.89 14.37
CA SER A 308 0.89 10.59 15.00
C SER A 308 0.06 9.66 15.87
N PHE A 309 -0.18 8.42 15.43
CA PHE A 309 -0.86 7.41 16.24
C PHE A 309 -0.09 7.13 17.52
N ASP A 310 1.20 6.79 17.44
CA ASP A 310 2.04 6.43 18.59
C ASP A 310 2.15 7.56 19.64
N GLN A 311 2.15 8.82 19.20
CA GLN A 311 2.21 10.01 20.06
C GLN A 311 0.90 10.28 20.83
N HIS A 312 -0.25 10.04 20.20
CA HIS A 312 -1.57 10.41 20.76
C HIS A 312 -2.34 9.23 21.32
N THR A 313 -1.75 8.03 21.29
CA THR A 313 -2.39 6.82 21.74
C THR A 313 -2.33 6.71 23.27
N GLU A 314 -3.46 6.76 23.97
CA GLU A 314 -3.55 6.68 25.44
C GLU A 314 -3.98 5.28 25.91
N TYR A 315 -3.29 4.21 25.49
CA TYR A 315 -3.55 2.88 26.03
C TYR A 315 -2.61 2.51 27.17
N PRO A 316 -3.07 1.66 28.13
CA PRO A 316 -2.23 1.15 29.19
C PRO A 316 -0.99 0.45 28.62
N PHE A 317 0.16 0.78 29.18
CA PHE A 317 1.44 0.22 28.79
C PHE A 317 1.47 -1.28 29.11
N ILE A 318 1.81 -2.11 28.12
CA ILE A 318 1.90 -3.56 28.31
C ILE A 318 3.15 -3.89 29.13
N GLY A 319 2.99 -3.86 30.45
CA GLY A 319 4.03 -4.26 31.40
C GLY A 319 4.07 -5.79 31.56
N ILE A 320 5.29 -6.32 31.61
CA ILE A 320 5.54 -7.67 32.13
C ILE A 320 6.10 -7.47 33.54
N GLU A 321 5.38 -7.95 34.56
CA GLU A 321 5.84 -7.90 35.95
C GLU A 321 6.67 -9.15 36.28
N ASN A 322 7.77 -8.99 37.03
CA ASN A 322 8.69 -10.05 37.46
C ASN A 322 9.47 -10.77 36.32
N HIS A 323 10.42 -11.64 36.68
CA HIS A 323 10.99 -12.63 35.77
C HIS A 323 9.94 -13.70 35.45
N ASN A 324 8.96 -13.38 34.61
CA ASN A 324 7.94 -14.33 34.15
C ASN A 324 8.58 -15.36 33.21
N ASP A 325 9.25 -16.36 33.79
CA ASP A 325 9.90 -17.47 33.07
C ASP A 325 8.94 -18.19 32.11
N TRP A 326 7.63 -18.14 32.40
CA TRP A 326 6.61 -18.73 31.55
C TRP A 326 6.53 -18.10 30.16
N ILE A 327 6.87 -16.81 30.01
CA ILE A 327 6.89 -16.16 28.69
C ILE A 327 7.95 -16.81 27.80
N LEU A 328 9.07 -17.20 28.41
CA LEU A 328 10.21 -17.85 27.76
C LEU A 328 10.01 -19.37 27.58
N ALA A 329 9.07 -19.97 28.31
CA ALA A 329 8.80 -21.40 28.25
C ALA A 329 7.68 -21.74 27.26
N ALA A 330 7.83 -22.87 26.56
CA ALA A 330 6.77 -23.42 25.72
C ALA A 330 5.69 -24.09 26.59
N HIS A 331 4.46 -23.60 26.50
CA HIS A 331 3.32 -24.11 27.27
C HIS A 331 2.19 -24.55 26.36
N SER A 332 1.40 -25.52 26.80
CA SER A 332 0.11 -25.83 26.16
C SER A 332 -0.92 -24.73 26.44
N ASP A 333 -1.93 -24.58 25.58
CA ASP A 333 -3.00 -23.58 25.76
C ASP A 333 -3.65 -23.64 27.15
N SER A 334 -3.87 -24.85 27.66
CA SER A 334 -4.48 -25.06 28.99
C SER A 334 -3.60 -24.56 30.13
N GLN A 335 -2.28 -24.78 30.04
CA GLN A 335 -1.31 -24.30 31.03
C GLN A 335 -1.17 -22.79 30.95
N LEU A 336 -1.05 -22.24 29.74
CA LEU A 336 -0.94 -20.81 29.49
C LEU A 336 -2.17 -20.07 30.02
N ARG A 337 -3.37 -20.58 29.75
CA ARG A 337 -4.62 -20.03 30.30
C ARG A 337 -4.60 -20.00 31.83
N GLY A 338 -4.24 -21.11 32.48
CA GLY A 338 -4.17 -21.17 33.95
C GLY A 338 -3.14 -20.22 34.56
N ILE A 339 -2.05 -19.92 33.85
CA ILE A 339 -1.06 -18.91 34.26
C ILE A 339 -1.64 -17.50 34.13
N LEU A 340 -2.24 -17.19 32.98
CA LEU A 340 -2.83 -15.88 32.71
C LEU A 340 -4.00 -15.57 33.66
N GLU A 341 -4.90 -16.53 33.91
CA GLU A 341 -6.02 -16.39 34.86
C GLU A 341 -5.53 -16.02 36.27
N LYS A 342 -4.38 -16.59 36.70
CA LYS A 342 -3.73 -16.23 37.97
C LYS A 342 -3.17 -14.81 37.95
N GLN A 343 -2.57 -14.38 36.84
CA GLN A 343 -2.00 -13.02 36.72
C GLN A 343 -3.09 -11.94 36.73
N ILE A 344 -4.20 -12.14 36.02
CA ILE A 344 -5.28 -11.15 35.95
C ILE A 344 -6.34 -11.28 37.04
N GLY A 345 -6.29 -12.35 37.83
CA GLY A 345 -7.26 -12.63 38.90
C GLY A 345 -8.70 -12.88 38.41
N LYS A 346 -8.88 -13.29 37.15
CA LYS A 346 -10.19 -13.51 36.52
C LYS A 346 -10.13 -14.70 35.57
N ALA A 347 -11.25 -15.41 35.43
CA ALA A 347 -11.38 -16.49 34.46
C ALA A 347 -11.34 -15.94 33.02
N ILE A 348 -10.58 -16.60 32.15
CA ILE A 348 -10.42 -16.20 30.74
C ILE A 348 -11.28 -17.12 29.89
N PRO A 349 -12.29 -16.61 29.15
CA PRO A 349 -13.07 -17.45 28.26
C PRO A 349 -12.20 -18.05 27.15
N GLN A 350 -12.49 -19.28 26.74
CA GLN A 350 -11.70 -20.01 25.72
C GLN A 350 -11.56 -19.22 24.41
N GLU A 351 -12.58 -18.45 24.04
CA GLU A 351 -12.58 -17.56 22.88
C GLU A 351 -11.34 -16.64 22.86
N TRP A 352 -10.90 -16.11 24.00
CA TRP A 352 -9.78 -15.17 24.08
C TRP A 352 -8.43 -15.83 23.83
N ILE A 353 -8.26 -17.08 24.25
CA ILE A 353 -7.08 -17.89 23.91
C ILE A 353 -7.04 -18.17 22.39
N THR A 354 -8.20 -18.41 21.78
CA THR A 354 -8.27 -18.57 20.33
C THR A 354 -7.99 -17.25 19.58
N LEU A 355 -8.43 -16.11 20.12
CA LEU A 355 -8.12 -14.80 19.55
C LEU A 355 -6.62 -14.47 19.67
N SER A 356 -5.94 -14.85 20.75
CA SER A 356 -4.50 -14.64 20.86
C SER A 356 -3.70 -15.47 19.87
N GLN A 357 -4.14 -16.70 19.58
CA GLN A 357 -3.56 -17.51 18.51
C GLN A 357 -3.77 -16.87 17.14
N THR A 358 -4.94 -16.26 16.92
CA THR A 358 -5.23 -15.51 15.69
C THR A 358 -4.34 -14.29 15.56
N LEU A 359 -4.20 -13.51 16.63
CA LEU A 359 -3.30 -12.37 16.66
C LEU A 359 -1.86 -12.79 16.38
N HIS A 360 -1.40 -13.89 16.99
CA HIS A 360 -0.08 -14.44 16.75
C HIS A 360 0.12 -14.81 15.27
N LYS A 361 -0.85 -15.51 14.66
CA LYS A 361 -0.82 -15.81 13.21
C LYS A 361 -0.72 -14.53 12.37
N ILE A 362 -1.54 -13.51 12.67
CA ILE A 362 -1.55 -12.22 11.96
C ILE A 362 -0.19 -11.53 12.05
N LEU A 363 0.37 -11.37 13.25
CA LEU A 363 1.64 -10.68 13.47
C LEU A 363 2.84 -11.44 12.89
N ARG A 364 2.80 -12.78 12.90
CA ARG A 364 3.80 -13.61 12.23
C ARG A 364 3.80 -13.39 10.72
N CYS A 365 2.61 -13.26 10.13
CA CYS A 365 2.44 -13.08 8.70
C CYS A 365 2.58 -11.61 8.25
N SER A 366 2.49 -10.62 9.14
CA SER A 366 2.73 -9.20 8.81
C SER A 366 4.21 -8.83 8.59
N ASP A 367 5.06 -9.84 8.34
CA ASP A 367 6.48 -9.74 8.00
C ASP A 367 7.32 -8.92 8.99
N LYS A 368 7.08 -9.03 10.29
CA LYS A 368 8.07 -8.55 11.26
C LYS A 368 9.23 -9.55 11.35
N VAL A 369 10.46 -9.04 11.29
CA VAL A 369 11.62 -9.75 11.84
C VAL A 369 11.45 -9.72 13.36
N LEU A 370 10.65 -10.64 13.87
CA LEU A 370 10.42 -10.77 15.30
C LEU A 370 11.64 -11.46 15.90
N PRO A 371 12.38 -10.78 16.81
CA PRO A 371 13.63 -11.31 17.38
C PRO A 371 13.38 -12.54 18.26
N GLU A 372 12.15 -12.67 18.76
CA GLU A 372 11.75 -13.72 19.69
C GLU A 372 11.40 -15.06 19.01
N THR A 373 11.49 -16.15 19.77
CA THR A 373 11.08 -17.50 19.32
C THR A 373 9.56 -17.59 19.15
N GLU A 374 9.08 -18.56 18.35
CA GLU A 374 7.64 -18.73 18.08
C GLU A 374 6.81 -18.93 19.37
N ALA A 375 7.34 -19.66 20.35
CA ALA A 375 6.67 -19.86 21.64
C ALA A 375 6.54 -18.54 22.42
N VAL A 376 7.60 -17.73 22.45
CA VAL A 376 7.60 -16.42 23.11
C VAL A 376 6.58 -15.49 22.43
N ARG A 377 6.56 -15.44 21.10
CA ARG A 377 5.59 -14.63 20.33
C ARG A 377 4.15 -14.99 20.68
N ALA A 378 3.84 -16.29 20.72
CA ALA A 378 2.51 -16.77 21.09
C ALA A 378 2.13 -16.37 22.52
N ASN A 379 3.05 -16.53 23.47
CA ASN A 379 2.87 -16.13 24.86
C ASN A 379 2.65 -14.63 25.02
N LEU A 380 3.41 -13.79 24.31
CA LEU A 380 3.23 -12.33 24.29
C LEU A 380 1.87 -11.93 23.70
N CYS A 381 1.43 -12.58 22.62
CA CYS A 381 0.09 -12.34 22.05
C CYS A 381 -1.02 -12.70 23.03
N ALA A 382 -0.85 -13.79 23.80
CA ALA A 382 -1.79 -14.19 24.84
C ALA A 382 -1.84 -13.18 25.98
N LEU A 383 -0.67 -12.67 26.41
CA LEU A 383 -0.59 -11.57 27.38
C LEU A 383 -1.34 -10.33 26.89
N ILE A 384 -1.06 -9.88 25.66
CA ILE A 384 -1.70 -8.70 25.05
C ILE A 384 -3.22 -8.86 25.06
N VAL A 385 -3.74 -9.91 24.42
CA VAL A 385 -5.18 -10.14 24.30
C VAL A 385 -5.86 -10.25 25.68
N THR A 386 -5.18 -10.85 26.66
CA THR A 386 -5.68 -10.95 28.03
C THR A 386 -5.70 -9.60 28.75
N GLN A 387 -4.68 -8.76 28.58
CA GLN A 387 -4.69 -7.40 29.14
C GLN A 387 -5.78 -6.55 28.48
N LEU A 388 -6.05 -6.75 27.18
CA LEU A 388 -7.15 -6.05 26.49
C LEU A 388 -8.54 -6.49 26.99
N LEU A 389 -8.71 -7.76 27.38
CA LEU A 389 -9.95 -8.24 28.02
C LEU A 389 -10.27 -7.47 29.31
N SER A 390 -9.26 -7.02 30.05
CA SER A 390 -9.48 -6.28 31.29
C SER A 390 -10.08 -4.88 31.11
N GLN A 391 -10.14 -4.37 29.86
CA GLN A 391 -10.52 -2.98 29.55
C GLN A 391 -11.92 -2.82 28.94
N ASP A 392 -12.73 -3.89 28.85
CA ASP A 392 -14.11 -3.97 28.32
C ASP A 392 -14.35 -3.46 26.88
N THR A 393 -13.84 -2.29 26.47
CA THR A 393 -13.98 -1.72 25.13
C THR A 393 -12.78 -0.84 24.77
N ILE A 394 -12.09 -1.18 23.67
CA ILE A 394 -10.95 -0.40 23.16
C ILE A 394 -11.36 0.26 21.86
N MET A 395 -11.64 1.56 21.95
CA MET A 395 -12.07 2.37 20.80
C MET A 395 -10.86 3.02 20.13
N LEU A 396 -10.61 2.68 18.87
CA LEU A 396 -9.62 3.35 18.03
C LEU A 396 -10.28 4.43 17.17
N LYS A 397 -9.51 5.47 16.86
CA LYS A 397 -9.93 6.52 15.92
C LYS A 397 -9.45 6.20 14.49
N SER A 398 -10.38 5.96 13.58
CA SER A 398 -10.15 5.86 12.14
C SER A 398 -10.27 7.24 11.49
N ARG A 399 -9.31 7.61 10.64
CA ARG A 399 -9.30 8.89 9.90
C ARG A 399 -9.57 8.69 8.41
N VAL A 400 -10.59 7.88 8.07
CA VAL A 400 -10.96 7.62 6.68
C VAL A 400 -11.51 8.88 6.03
N GLN A 401 -10.93 9.28 4.90
CA GLN A 401 -11.30 10.52 4.22
C GLN A 401 -12.74 10.47 3.70
N GLY A 402 -13.56 11.41 4.19
CA GLY A 402 -14.97 11.50 3.83
C GLY A 402 -15.90 10.57 4.62
N SER A 403 -15.41 9.87 5.65
CA SER A 403 -16.25 9.17 6.63
C SER A 403 -16.74 10.12 7.73
N LYS A 404 -17.96 9.89 8.22
CA LYS A 404 -18.51 10.55 9.44
C LYS A 404 -18.29 9.70 10.71
N ARG A 405 -18.08 8.39 10.55
CA ARG A 405 -17.84 7.46 11.66
C ARG A 405 -16.34 7.25 11.78
N ASN A 406 -15.77 7.78 12.85
CA ASN A 406 -14.32 7.82 13.04
C ASN A 406 -13.87 6.96 14.21
N THR A 407 -14.74 6.22 14.88
CA THR A 407 -14.37 5.39 16.03
C THR A 407 -14.93 4.00 15.91
N TYR A 408 -14.13 2.99 16.26
CA TYR A 408 -14.52 1.58 16.18
C TYR A 408 -13.83 0.76 17.28
N ASN A 409 -14.43 -0.37 17.64
CA ASN A 409 -13.87 -1.28 18.64
C ASN A 409 -12.90 -2.27 17.98
N VAL A 410 -11.62 -2.21 18.36
CA VAL A 410 -10.57 -3.04 17.77
C VAL A 410 -10.70 -4.52 18.12
N MET A 411 -11.24 -4.84 19.30
CA MET A 411 -11.46 -6.24 19.71
C MET A 411 -12.61 -6.87 18.93
N HIS A 412 -13.64 -6.10 18.59
CA HIS A 412 -14.71 -6.58 17.71
C HIS A 412 -14.16 -6.86 16.30
N GLU A 413 -13.26 -6.01 15.81
CA GLU A 413 -12.59 -6.24 14.54
C GLU A 413 -11.69 -7.49 14.57
N LEU A 414 -10.91 -7.71 15.62
CA LEU A 414 -10.12 -8.95 15.76
C LEU A 414 -11.00 -10.20 15.77
N LYS A 415 -12.14 -10.17 16.47
CA LYS A 415 -13.13 -11.26 16.48
C LYS A 415 -13.71 -11.53 15.09
N ARG A 416 -14.08 -10.48 14.36
CA ARG A 416 -14.56 -10.60 12.98
C ARG A 416 -13.50 -11.22 12.07
N THR A 417 -12.28 -10.69 12.13
CA THR A 417 -11.13 -11.20 11.36
C THR A 417 -10.87 -12.67 11.67
N HIS A 418 -10.94 -13.08 12.94
CA HIS A 418 -10.83 -14.48 13.34
C HIS A 418 -11.88 -15.36 12.65
N ILE A 419 -13.16 -15.00 12.73
CA ILE A 419 -14.25 -15.78 12.13
C ILE A 419 -14.04 -15.93 10.61
N GLN A 420 -13.71 -14.84 9.93
CA GLN A 420 -13.48 -14.86 8.48
C GLN A 420 -12.24 -15.68 8.10
N MET A 421 -11.15 -15.53 8.85
CA MET A 421 -9.92 -16.30 8.65
C MET A 421 -10.20 -17.79 8.78
N MET A 422 -10.91 -18.21 9.83
CA MET A 422 -11.23 -19.63 10.05
C MET A 422 -12.19 -20.21 8.99
N GLN A 423 -13.00 -19.38 8.33
CA GLN A 423 -13.88 -19.82 7.25
C GLN A 423 -13.17 -19.91 5.90
N CYS A 424 -12.25 -18.99 5.61
CA CYS A 424 -11.73 -18.78 4.26
C CYS A 424 -10.25 -19.14 4.08
N ASP A 425 -9.41 -18.86 5.08
CA ASP A 425 -7.95 -19.07 5.03
C ASP A 425 -7.37 -19.26 6.45
N PRO A 426 -7.62 -20.42 7.10
CA PRO A 426 -7.26 -20.63 8.51
C PRO A 426 -5.76 -20.57 8.79
N GLU A 427 -4.95 -20.80 7.77
CA GLU A 427 -3.49 -20.89 7.85
C GLU A 427 -2.79 -19.61 7.37
N LEU A 428 -3.54 -18.55 7.00
CA LEU A 428 -3.01 -17.31 6.42
C LEU A 428 -2.05 -17.58 5.26
N LYS A 429 -2.44 -18.50 4.36
CA LYS A 429 -1.65 -18.81 3.16
C LYS A 429 -1.76 -17.70 2.12
N ASP A 430 -2.87 -16.98 2.10
CA ASP A 430 -3.06 -15.80 1.26
C ASP A 430 -2.59 -14.56 2.03
N LYS A 431 -1.56 -13.88 1.51
CA LYS A 431 -1.03 -12.64 2.12
C LYS A 431 -2.11 -11.55 2.27
N HIS A 432 -3.17 -11.62 1.47
CA HIS A 432 -4.33 -10.70 1.49
C HIS A 432 -5.39 -11.09 2.52
N THR A 433 -5.15 -12.11 3.34
CA THR A 433 -5.99 -12.39 4.50
C THR A 433 -5.68 -11.39 5.62
N LEU A 434 -4.44 -10.88 5.69
CA LEU A 434 -4.06 -9.81 6.64
C LEU A 434 -4.82 -8.51 6.41
N SER A 435 -5.17 -8.26 5.15
CA SER A 435 -5.86 -7.04 4.79
C SER A 435 -7.33 -7.06 5.23
N MET A 436 -7.89 -8.13 5.82
CA MET A 436 -9.26 -8.13 6.40
C MET A 436 -9.42 -7.22 7.63
N MET A 437 -8.31 -6.73 8.18
CA MET A 437 -8.27 -5.81 9.31
C MET A 437 -7.87 -4.41 8.85
N LYS A 438 -8.42 -3.38 9.51
CA LYS A 438 -7.98 -1.98 9.34
C LYS A 438 -6.47 -1.86 9.53
N PRO A 439 -5.75 -1.12 8.66
CA PRO A 439 -4.33 -0.82 8.87
C PRO A 439 -4.06 -0.18 10.23
N THR A 440 -4.95 0.70 10.72
CA THR A 440 -4.83 1.28 12.07
C THR A 440 -4.93 0.21 13.17
N SER A 441 -5.79 -0.80 13.01
CA SER A 441 -5.91 -1.92 13.95
C SER A 441 -4.69 -2.82 13.92
N LEU A 442 -4.16 -3.10 12.72
CA LEU A 442 -2.92 -3.85 12.56
C LEU A 442 -1.76 -3.12 13.25
N HIS A 443 -1.59 -1.83 12.98
CA HIS A 443 -0.57 -1.00 13.61
C HIS A 443 -0.74 -0.92 15.13
N PHE A 444 -1.98 -0.84 15.63
CA PHE A 444 -2.26 -0.87 17.07
C PHE A 444 -1.76 -2.17 17.72
N PHE A 445 -2.10 -3.34 17.16
CA PHE A 445 -1.62 -4.61 17.70
C PHE A 445 -0.11 -4.76 17.57
N GLU A 446 0.47 -4.29 16.47
CA GLU A 446 1.92 -4.24 16.27
C GLU A 446 2.61 -3.37 17.32
N TYR A 447 2.02 -2.23 17.65
CA TYR A 447 2.51 -1.32 18.69
C TYR A 447 2.49 -1.97 20.07
N LEU A 448 1.39 -2.62 20.45
CA LEU A 448 1.29 -3.34 21.72
C LEU A 448 2.27 -4.52 21.80
N TYR A 449 2.48 -5.19 20.67
CA TYR A 449 3.46 -6.26 20.58
C TYR A 449 4.88 -5.73 20.80
N ASP A 450 5.24 -4.61 20.18
CA ASP A 450 6.55 -3.98 20.37
C ASP A 450 6.75 -3.51 21.81
N GLN A 451 5.68 -3.03 22.49
CA GLN A 451 5.72 -2.73 23.93
C GLN A 451 5.99 -3.98 24.77
N ALA A 452 5.33 -5.10 24.46
CA ALA A 452 5.51 -6.34 25.20
C ALA A 452 6.94 -6.90 25.06
N VAL A 453 7.52 -6.81 23.85
CA VAL A 453 8.93 -7.16 23.60
C VAL A 453 9.86 -6.23 24.36
N TRP A 454 9.65 -4.91 24.28
CA TRP A 454 10.42 -3.93 25.05
C TRP A 454 10.42 -4.24 26.54
N SER A 455 9.24 -4.50 27.11
CA SER A 455 9.08 -4.88 28.51
C SER A 455 9.88 -6.14 28.85
N LEU A 456 9.84 -7.16 27.99
CA LEU A 456 10.58 -8.41 28.17
C LEU A 456 12.10 -8.16 28.17
N ASP A 457 12.59 -7.34 27.25
CA ASP A 457 14.02 -7.06 27.11
C ASP A 457 14.54 -6.15 28.22
N CYS A 458 13.77 -5.16 28.68
CA CYS A 458 14.11 -4.39 29.87
C CYS A 458 14.32 -5.30 31.09
N LEU A 459 13.45 -6.30 31.28
CA LEU A 459 13.62 -7.27 32.37
C LEU A 459 14.88 -8.12 32.19
N LYS A 460 15.12 -8.67 30.99
CA LYS A 460 16.31 -9.48 30.68
C LYS A 460 17.61 -8.69 30.89
N LEU A 461 17.60 -7.40 30.54
CA LEU A 461 18.76 -6.51 30.61
C LEU A 461 18.86 -5.75 31.93
N ASN A 462 17.95 -5.98 32.88
CA ASN A 462 17.85 -5.27 34.16
C ASN A 462 17.82 -3.73 33.99
N ARG A 463 16.98 -3.24 33.08
CA ARG A 463 16.78 -1.81 32.78
C ARG A 463 15.39 -1.35 33.20
N ALA A 464 15.24 -0.04 33.38
CA ALA A 464 13.95 0.58 33.62
C ALA A 464 13.00 0.27 32.45
N ASN A 465 11.83 -0.26 32.78
CA ASN A 465 10.76 -0.49 31.82
C ASN A 465 9.77 0.67 31.90
N ASP A 466 10.09 1.75 31.18
CA ASP A 466 9.24 2.94 31.14
C ASP A 466 8.77 3.26 29.72
N ARG A 467 7.57 3.85 29.68
CA ARG A 467 6.88 4.19 28.44
C ARG A 467 7.58 5.29 27.65
N GLU A 468 8.22 6.23 28.34
CA GLU A 468 8.86 7.38 27.71
C GLU A 468 10.06 6.94 26.88
N SER A 469 10.94 6.11 27.46
CA SER A 469 12.08 5.50 26.77
C SER A 469 11.64 4.70 25.54
N PHE A 470 10.61 3.86 25.67
CA PHE A 470 10.05 3.12 24.54
C PHE A 470 9.59 4.06 23.41
N GLN A 471 8.87 5.13 23.76
CA GLN A 471 8.41 6.13 22.78
C GLN A 471 9.57 6.87 22.12
N GLN A 472 10.62 7.22 22.87
CA GLN A 472 11.82 7.88 22.33
C GLN A 472 12.56 7.01 21.32
N PHE A 473 12.74 5.71 21.60
CA PHE A 473 13.36 4.77 20.66
C PHE A 473 12.57 4.66 19.34
N ARG A 474 11.23 4.55 19.43
CA ARG A 474 10.36 4.52 18.24
C ARG A 474 10.39 5.83 17.47
N ALA A 475 10.36 6.96 18.16
CA ALA A 475 10.47 8.28 17.54
C ALA A 475 11.79 8.44 16.78
N GLY A 476 12.90 7.93 17.34
CA GLY A 476 14.20 7.91 16.65
C GLY A 476 14.15 7.10 15.35
N ALA A 477 13.53 5.91 15.36
CA ALA A 477 13.35 5.12 14.15
C ALA A 477 12.52 5.87 13.08
N TYR A 478 11.42 6.51 13.48
CA TYR A 478 10.62 7.37 12.58
C TYR A 478 11.43 8.53 12.01
N GLN A 479 12.28 9.17 12.81
CA GLN A 479 13.13 10.26 12.36
C GLN A 479 14.10 9.81 11.27
N VAL A 480 14.79 8.67 11.45
CA VAL A 480 15.69 8.12 10.41
C VAL A 480 14.92 7.80 9.13
N MET A 481 13.78 7.11 9.24
CA MET A 481 12.95 6.77 8.08
C MET A 481 12.47 8.00 7.32
N ARG A 482 12.04 9.06 8.03
CA ARG A 482 11.59 10.30 7.42
C ARG A 482 12.73 11.07 6.77
N THR A 483 13.92 11.06 7.35
CA THR A 483 15.12 11.65 6.74
C THR A 483 15.44 10.95 5.41
N ILE A 484 15.48 9.62 5.39
CA ILE A 484 15.72 8.84 4.17
C ILE A 484 14.62 9.08 3.13
N ALA A 485 13.34 9.06 3.55
CA ALA A 485 12.22 9.33 2.65
C ALA A 485 12.29 10.73 2.03
N LYS A 486 12.64 11.76 2.81
CA LYS A 486 12.84 13.13 2.32
C LYS A 486 13.98 13.21 1.29
N GLN A 487 15.08 12.50 1.51
CA GLN A 487 16.20 12.43 0.54
C GLN A 487 15.82 11.71 -0.76
N LEU A 488 14.96 10.69 -0.71
CA LEU A 488 14.48 9.94 -1.88
C LEU A 488 13.32 10.63 -2.62
N GLN A 489 12.66 11.61 -1.99
CA GLN A 489 11.48 12.26 -2.54
C GLN A 489 11.69 12.94 -3.91
N PRO A 490 12.81 13.61 -4.22
CA PRO A 490 13.03 14.18 -5.56
C PRO A 490 13.48 13.15 -6.60
N GLU A 491 13.88 11.94 -6.19
CA GLU A 491 14.56 10.97 -7.06
C GLU A 491 13.62 10.07 -7.88
N ASN A 492 14.08 9.61 -9.04
CA ASN A 492 13.38 8.61 -9.85
C ASN A 492 13.40 7.22 -9.20
N HIS A 493 12.57 6.28 -9.69
CA HIS A 493 12.42 4.95 -9.10
C HIS A 493 13.70 4.12 -9.14
N VAL A 494 14.50 4.20 -10.21
CA VAL A 494 15.77 3.45 -10.34
C VAL A 494 16.77 3.92 -9.29
N THR A 495 16.91 5.23 -9.11
CA THR A 495 17.78 5.82 -8.09
C THR A 495 17.31 5.45 -6.69
N CYS A 496 15.99 5.53 -6.43
CA CYS A 496 15.41 5.11 -5.16
C CYS A 496 15.75 3.66 -4.82
N LEU A 497 15.42 2.72 -5.72
CA LEU A 497 15.64 1.29 -5.52
C LEU A 497 17.12 0.95 -5.38
N HIS A 498 17.99 1.58 -6.19
CA HIS A 498 19.43 1.35 -6.12
C HIS A 498 20.03 1.82 -4.79
N SER A 499 19.65 3.03 -4.34
CA SER A 499 20.14 3.59 -3.08
C SER A 499 19.69 2.75 -1.88
N LEU A 500 18.43 2.28 -1.89
CA LEU A 500 17.93 1.38 -0.85
C LEU A 500 18.64 0.02 -0.86
N ASN A 501 18.91 -0.56 -2.04
CA ASN A 501 19.65 -1.82 -2.14
C ASN A 501 21.02 -1.73 -1.48
N LEU A 502 21.79 -0.69 -1.81
CA LEU A 502 23.12 -0.45 -1.23
C LEU A 502 23.04 -0.19 0.28
N PHE A 503 22.02 0.52 0.73
CA PHE A 503 21.80 0.76 2.16
C PHE A 503 21.52 -0.54 2.91
N PHE A 504 20.72 -1.45 2.34
CA PHE A 504 20.46 -2.76 2.92
C PHE A 504 21.73 -3.62 2.97
N GLU A 505 22.53 -3.66 1.88
CA GLU A 505 23.83 -4.33 1.87
C GLU A 505 24.74 -3.84 3.01
N HIS A 506 24.78 -2.52 3.22
CA HIS A 506 25.58 -1.91 4.27
C HIS A 506 25.10 -2.30 5.67
N ILE A 507 23.78 -2.22 5.94
CA ILE A 507 23.20 -2.58 7.25
C ILE A 507 23.44 -4.05 7.60
N PHE A 508 23.30 -4.95 6.63
CA PHE A 508 23.48 -6.39 6.88
C PHE A 508 24.92 -6.87 6.79
N ASN A 509 25.83 -6.01 6.29
CA ASN A 509 27.20 -6.39 5.99
C ASN A 509 27.28 -7.67 5.13
N MET A 510 26.36 -7.81 4.17
CA MET A 510 26.28 -8.94 3.25
C MET A 510 25.66 -8.51 1.90
N PRO A 511 25.95 -9.22 0.79
CA PRO A 511 25.30 -8.96 -0.48
C PRO A 511 23.78 -9.08 -0.36
N PHE A 512 23.06 -8.09 -0.89
CA PHE A 512 21.60 -8.02 -0.85
C PHE A 512 21.09 -7.67 -2.23
N ASP A 513 20.13 -8.44 -2.72
CA ASP A 513 19.46 -8.20 -3.99
C ASP A 513 17.98 -7.98 -3.72
N LEU A 514 17.55 -6.73 -3.86
CA LEU A 514 16.17 -6.30 -3.66
C LEU A 514 15.19 -6.98 -4.60
N ASP A 515 15.56 -7.21 -5.85
CA ASP A 515 14.69 -7.87 -6.83
C ASP A 515 14.56 -9.36 -6.46
N HIS A 516 15.67 -10.01 -6.07
CA HIS A 516 15.62 -11.39 -5.57
C HIS A 516 14.78 -11.51 -4.29
N ALA A 517 14.97 -10.60 -3.32
CA ALA A 517 14.21 -10.58 -2.08
C ALA A 517 12.72 -10.39 -2.34
N PHE A 518 12.38 -9.46 -3.25
CA PHE A 518 11.02 -9.24 -3.72
C PHE A 518 10.43 -10.49 -4.36
N HIS A 519 11.15 -11.14 -5.27
CA HIS A 519 10.71 -12.38 -5.91
C HIS A 519 10.56 -13.55 -4.92
N LYS A 520 11.37 -13.60 -3.87
CA LYS A 520 11.23 -14.60 -2.80
C LYS A 520 9.99 -14.34 -1.96
N SER A 521 9.68 -13.08 -1.67
CA SER A 521 8.49 -12.69 -0.89
C SER A 521 7.17 -13.08 -1.57
N LEU A 522 7.19 -13.28 -2.89
CA LEU A 522 6.03 -13.69 -3.68
C LEU A 522 5.53 -15.10 -3.38
N ASN A 523 6.43 -16.02 -3.05
CA ASN A 523 6.13 -17.44 -2.85
C ASN A 523 5.30 -18.09 -4.00
N ASN A 524 5.49 -17.64 -5.26
CA ASN A 524 4.68 -18.08 -6.41
C ASN A 524 5.49 -18.19 -7.72
N ARG A 525 6.18 -19.34 -7.89
CA ARG A 525 7.10 -19.61 -9.01
C ARG A 525 6.43 -19.61 -10.39
N TRP A 526 5.21 -20.15 -10.47
CA TRP A 526 4.41 -20.20 -11.71
C TRP A 526 4.09 -18.80 -12.26
N PHE A 527 3.85 -17.81 -11.39
CA PHE A 527 3.52 -16.45 -11.81
C PHE A 527 4.71 -15.72 -12.44
N ILE A 528 5.93 -15.89 -11.90
CA ILE A 528 7.15 -15.34 -12.51
C ILE A 528 7.31 -15.91 -13.92
N GLU A 529 7.05 -17.19 -14.10
CA GLU A 529 7.09 -17.89 -15.39
C GLU A 529 6.00 -17.37 -16.37
N GLN A 530 4.76 -17.15 -15.91
CA GLN A 530 3.68 -16.58 -16.73
C GLN A 530 3.87 -15.09 -17.08
N HIS A 531 4.46 -14.29 -16.18
CA HIS A 531 4.82 -12.90 -16.46
C HIS A 531 5.99 -12.79 -17.46
N ILE A 532 6.86 -13.81 -17.51
CA ILE A 532 7.87 -14.00 -18.57
C ILE A 532 7.21 -14.44 -19.88
N GLU A 533 6.19 -15.31 -19.84
CA GLU A 533 5.38 -15.70 -21.01
C GLU A 533 4.52 -14.57 -21.57
N ARG A 534 4.21 -13.52 -20.80
CA ARG A 534 3.59 -12.24 -21.25
C ARG A 534 4.26 -11.66 -22.50
N ALA A 535 5.56 -11.90 -22.68
CA ALA A 535 6.34 -11.45 -23.85
C ALA A 535 6.22 -12.36 -25.09
N LYS A 536 5.55 -13.51 -24.98
CA LYS A 536 5.53 -14.56 -26.01
C LYS A 536 4.14 -14.87 -26.58
N ILE A 537 3.08 -14.29 -26.02
CA ILE A 537 1.69 -14.55 -26.45
C ILE A 537 1.37 -13.68 -27.67
N VAL A 538 1.05 -14.33 -28.80
CA VAL A 538 0.52 -13.69 -30.01
C VAL A 538 -1.00 -13.87 -30.03
N TRP A 539 -1.77 -12.79 -30.22
CA TRP A 539 -3.25 -12.80 -30.24
C TRP A 539 -3.80 -11.99 -31.40
N SER A 540 -4.99 -12.36 -31.88
CA SER A 540 -5.81 -11.58 -32.81
C SER A 540 -7.16 -11.23 -32.15
N PRO A 541 -7.50 -9.93 -31.98
CA PRO A 541 -8.81 -9.47 -31.50
C PRO A 541 -9.95 -9.77 -32.47
N LEU A 542 -9.61 -10.01 -33.73
CA LEU A 542 -10.53 -9.94 -34.85
C LEU A 542 -10.99 -11.33 -35.34
N GLY A 543 -10.57 -12.39 -34.63
CA GLY A 543 -10.70 -13.78 -35.06
C GLY A 543 -9.36 -14.48 -35.08
#